data_AF-A0A2A7UB23-F1
#
_entry.id   AF-A0A2A7UB23-F1
#
_cell.length_a   1.000
_cell.length_b   1.000
_cell.length_c   1.000
_cell.angle_alpha   90.00
_cell.angle_beta   90.00
_cell.angle_gamma   90.00
#
_symmetry.space_group_name_H-M   'P 1'
#
loop_
_entity.id
_entity.type
_entity.pdbx_description
1 polymer ?
#
loop_
_entity_poly.entity_id
_entity_poly.type
_entity_poly.pdbx_seq_one_letter_code
_entity_poly.pdbx_strand_id
1 'polypeptide(L)' 'MTAPSLDHDLALKMAADRLEREFGGAVPDAEIEQFLQDTYEHIADHATLDNFLPLLAERYTREWLRERTS' A
#
# COMPACT_ATOMS: atom_id res chain seq x y z
N MET A 1 -2.76 -4.70 -23.76
CA MET A 1 -2.33 -3.63 -22.86
C MET A 1 -3.29 -3.66 -21.69
N THR A 2 -2.85 -4.20 -20.55
CA THR A 2 -3.57 -4.02 -19.28
C THR A 2 -3.71 -2.52 -19.03
N ALA A 3 -4.90 -2.08 -18.65
CA ALA A 3 -5.08 -0.70 -18.22
C ALA A 3 -4.25 -0.50 -16.96
N PRO A 4 -3.55 0.64 -16.79
CA PRO A 4 -2.65 0.89 -15.65
C PRO A 4 -3.33 0.65 -14.28
N SER A 5 -4.65 0.84 -14.20
CA SER A 5 -5.44 0.51 -13.01
C SER A 5 -5.46 -0.97 -12.64
N LEU A 6 -5.55 -1.89 -13.61
CA LEU A 6 -5.58 -3.34 -13.33
C LEU A 6 -4.22 -3.85 -12.82
N ASP A 7 -3.14 -3.28 -13.34
CA ASP A 7 -1.78 -3.57 -12.86
C ASP A 7 -1.55 -2.99 -11.46
N HIS A 8 -2.18 -1.85 -11.13
CA HIS A 8 -2.13 -1.27 -9.79
C HIS A 8 -2.91 -2.08 -8.75
N ASP A 9 -4.11 -2.56 -9.07
CA ASP A 9 -4.90 -3.39 -8.16
C ASP A 9 -4.13 -4.67 -7.77
N LEU A 10 -3.48 -5.30 -8.74
CA LEU A 10 -2.63 -6.46 -8.49
C LEU A 10 -1.41 -6.10 -7.63
N ALA A 11 -0.78 -4.95 -7.89
CA ALA A 11 0.37 -4.49 -7.13
C ALA A 11 0.02 -4.15 -5.68
N LEU A 12 -1.13 -3.51 -5.45
CA LEU A 12 -1.66 -3.18 -4.11
C LEU A 12 -1.98 -4.46 -3.34
N LYS A 13 -2.61 -5.45 -3.97
CA LYS A 13 -2.84 -6.75 -3.34
C LYS A 13 -1.54 -7.42 -2.91
N MET A 14 -0.54 -7.46 -3.80
CA MET A 14 0.76 -8.03 -3.45
C MET A 14 1.48 -7.24 -2.35
N ALA A 15 1.25 -5.92 -2.27
CA ALA A 15 1.79 -5.07 -1.21
C ALA A 15 1.10 -5.34 0.13
N ALA A 16 -0.23 -5.47 0.17
CA ALA A 16 -0.99 -5.89 1.34
C ALA A 16 -0.47 -7.23 1.88
N ASP A 17 -0.38 -8.26 1.00
CA ASP A 17 0.17 -9.58 1.37
C ASP A 17 1.60 -9.50 1.94
N ARG A 18 2.42 -8.53 1.51
CA ARG A 18 3.78 -8.33 2.05
C ARG A 18 3.75 -7.67 3.43
N LEU A 19 2.92 -6.64 3.60
CA LEU A 19 2.82 -5.89 4.84
C LEU A 19 2.15 -6.71 5.95
N GLU A 20 1.10 -7.47 5.63
CA GLU A 20 0.47 -8.40 6.56
C GLU A 20 1.45 -9.48 7.04
N ARG A 21 2.33 -9.98 6.17
CA ARG A 21 3.39 -10.90 6.60
C ARG A 21 4.46 -10.25 7.49
N GLU A 22 4.72 -8.96 7.32
CA GLU A 22 5.74 -8.21 8.08
C GLU A 22 5.21 -7.74 9.44
N PHE A 23 3.96 -7.29 9.51
CA PHE A 23 3.37 -6.61 10.67
C PHE A 23 2.14 -7.31 11.26
N GLY A 24 1.67 -8.37 10.60
CA GLY A 24 0.56 -9.18 11.08
C GLY A 24 0.83 -9.72 12.48
N GLY A 25 -0.22 -9.71 13.31
CA GLY A 25 -0.14 -10.05 14.72
C GLY A 25 0.25 -8.89 15.65
N ALA A 26 0.85 -7.81 15.13
CA ALA A 26 1.01 -6.53 15.84
C ALA A 26 -0.07 -5.53 15.44
N VAL A 27 -0.44 -5.51 14.16
CA VAL A 27 -1.54 -4.70 13.60
C VAL A 27 -2.54 -5.64 12.91
N PRO A 28 -3.86 -5.42 13.02
CA PRO A 28 -4.85 -6.20 12.29
C PRO A 28 -4.67 -6.05 10.78
N ASP A 29 -4.74 -7.16 10.04
CA ASP A 29 -4.57 -7.18 8.58
C ASP A 29 -5.51 -6.19 7.87
N ALA A 30 -6.78 -6.09 8.31
CA ALA A 30 -7.74 -5.13 7.77
C ALA A 30 -7.34 -3.66 7.97
N GLU A 31 -6.62 -3.34 9.06
CA GLU A 31 -6.11 -1.98 9.29
C GLU A 31 -4.90 -1.70 8.38
N ILE A 32 -4.05 -2.70 8.14
CA ILE A 32 -2.93 -2.61 7.19
C ILE A 32 -3.45 -2.37 5.76
N GLU A 33 -4.44 -3.16 5.32
CA GLU A 33 -5.05 -3.04 3.99
C GLU A 33 -5.74 -1.68 3.82
N GLN A 34 -6.52 -1.24 4.81
CA GLN A 34 -7.18 0.07 4.78
C GLN A 34 -6.16 1.22 4.71
N PHE A 35 -5.11 1.18 5.53
CA PHE A 35 -4.11 2.24 5.53
C PHE A 35 -3.31 2.29 4.22
N LEU A 36 -3.01 1.12 3.64
CA LEU A 36 -2.38 1.04 2.31
C LEU A 36 -3.26 1.68 1.23
N GLN A 37 -4.55 1.39 1.24
CA GLN A 37 -5.52 1.94 0.29
C GLN A 37 -5.65 3.47 0.45
N ASP A 38 -5.82 3.95 1.68
CA ASP A 38 -5.91 5.40 1.97
C ASP A 38 -4.64 6.13 1.52
N THR A 39 -3.47 5.53 1.73
CA THR A 39 -2.19 6.09 1.30
C THR A 39 -2.09 6.12 -0.23
N TYR A 40 -2.53 5.06 -0.92
CA TYR A 40 -2.56 5.02 -2.37
C TYR A 40 -3.48 6.12 -2.94
N GLU A 41 -4.70 6.24 -2.43
CA GLU A 41 -5.67 7.24 -2.88
C GLU A 41 -5.15 8.67 -2.66
N HIS A 42 -4.53 8.93 -1.51
CA HIS A 42 -3.93 10.23 -1.22
C HIS A 42 -2.83 10.62 -2.21
N ILE A 43 -1.97 9.67 -2.60
CA ILE A 43 -0.88 9.95 -3.55
C ILE A 43 -1.44 10.05 -4.98
N ALA A 44 -2.42 9.21 -5.33
CA ALA A 44 -3.05 9.20 -6.65
C ALA A 44 -3.75 10.52 -6.98
N ASP A 45 -4.33 11.21 -5.99
CA ASP A 45 -4.96 12.54 -6.17
C ASP A 45 -3.95 13.63 -6.60
N HIS A 46 -2.66 13.42 -6.36
CA HIS A 46 -1.62 14.43 -6.57
C HIS A 46 -0.53 14.03 -7.59
N ALA A 47 -0.59 12.82 -8.13
CA ALA A 47 0.46 12.28 -8.98
C ALA A 47 0.30 12.66 -10.46
N THR A 48 1.44 12.97 -11.10
CA THR A 48 1.55 13.11 -12.57
C THR A 48 2.20 11.89 -13.22
N LEU A 49 2.67 10.91 -12.42
CA LEU A 49 3.30 9.67 -12.86
C LEU A 49 2.67 8.49 -12.13
N ASP A 50 1.82 7.75 -12.84
CA ASP A 50 0.94 6.75 -12.24
C ASP A 50 1.65 5.42 -11.93
N ASN A 51 2.64 5.03 -12.74
CA ASN A 51 3.23 3.68 -12.72
C ASN A 51 3.90 3.26 -11.39
N PHE A 52 4.19 4.20 -10.48
CA PHE A 52 4.88 3.93 -9.22
C PHE A 52 3.99 4.07 -7.99
N LEU A 53 2.70 4.39 -8.18
CA LEU A 53 1.77 4.67 -7.08
C LEU A 53 1.69 3.52 -6.06
N PRO A 54 1.51 2.24 -6.45
CA PRO A 54 1.43 1.14 -5.47
C PRO A 54 2.73 0.95 -4.67
N LEU A 55 3.89 1.17 -5.31
CA LEU A 55 5.19 1.02 -4.65
C LEU A 55 5.43 2.14 -3.62
N LEU A 56 5.03 3.37 -3.96
CA LEU A 56 5.10 4.50 -3.04
C LEU A 56 4.16 4.29 -1.86
N ALA A 57 2.91 3.88 -2.12
CA ALA A 57 1.94 3.58 -1.08
C ALA A 57 2.49 2.53 -0.09
N GLU A 58 2.98 1.40 -0.60
CA GLU A 58 3.58 0.34 0.23
C GLU A 58 4.73 0.87 1.08
N ARG A 59 5.61 1.71 0.52
CA ARG A 59 6.74 2.28 1.25
C ARG A 59 6.27 3.16 2.40
N TYR A 60 5.34 4.08 2.17
CA TYR A 60 4.86 4.99 3.20
C TYR A 60 4.09 4.25 4.29
N THR A 61 3.23 3.29 3.92
CA THR A 61 2.54 2.42 4.87
C THR A 61 3.52 1.64 5.73
N ARG A 62 4.58 1.05 5.14
CA ARG A 62 5.61 0.32 5.89
C ARG A 62 6.30 1.20 6.94
N GLU A 63 6.72 2.40 6.56
CA GLU A 63 7.40 3.30 7.49
C GLU A 63 6.47 3.70 8.64
N TRP A 64 5.21 4.00 8.34
CA TRP A 64 4.21 4.30 9.38
C TRP A 64 3.95 3.12 10.33
N LEU A 65 3.89 1.89 9.81
CA LEU A 65 3.72 0.69 10.64
C LEU A 65 4.93 0.47 11.56
N ARG A 66 6.16 0.68 11.07
CA ARG A 66 7.38 0.57 11.89
C ARG A 66 7.35 1.50 13.10
N GLU A 67 6.94 2.75 12.90
CA GLU A 67 6.81 3.73 13.98
C GLU A 67 5.77 3.32 15.05
N ARG A 68 4.79 2.46 14.69
CA ARG A 68 3.73 1.99 15.61
C ARG A 68 4.06 0.67 16.29
N THR A 69 4.87 -0.16 15.65
CA THR A 69 5.24 -1.49 16.17
C THR A 69 6.58 -1.50 16.91
N SER A 70 7.34 -0.40 16.84
CA SER A 70 8.62 -0.23 17.54
C SER A 70 8.44 0.26 18.97
#